data_AF-F5A4G4-F1
#
_entry.id   AF-F5A4G4-F1
#
_cell.length_a   1.000
_cell.length_b   1.000
_cell.length_c   1.000
_cell.angle_alpha   90.00
_cell.angle_beta   90.00
_cell.angle_gamma   90.00
#
_symmetry.space_group_name_H-M   'P 1'
#
loop_
_entity.id
_entity.type
_entity.pdbx_description
1 polymer ?
#
loop_
_entity_poly.entity_id
_entity_poly.type
_entity_poly.pdbx_seq_one_letter_code
_entity_poly.pdbx_strand_id
1 'polypeptide(L)'
;MADDNWAPYGTDEEKEYRFRAIKGKTLRFQVKTAHDAHIALTSGEEETDPMLEIFIGAWEGAASAIRFKKGEDLVKVDTPDIVTEAEYREFWVAFDHDEIRVGKGGEWDPLMMCPIPEPFEITHFGYSTGWGAVGWWQFHSERHFNSGDTLTYNFEPVYGDTFNFSVACSNDAHVALTSGAEETTPMYELFIGGWENQHSAIRLSKGDDMIKVETPDILCCDEDRKFYVTFRNGRITVGYQDSDPFMGWTDPEPWKVTHIGYSTGWGATGKWKFEY
;
A
#
# COMPACT_ATOMS: atom_id res chain seq x y z
N MET A 1 14.33 12.51 -10.10
CA MET A 1 12.99 13.11 -10.25
C MET A 1 12.23 12.15 -11.13
N ALA A 2 11.36 11.32 -10.55
CA ALA A 2 10.50 10.46 -11.33
C ALA A 2 9.53 11.36 -12.11
N ASP A 3 9.33 11.07 -13.40
CA ASP A 3 8.23 11.66 -14.15
C ASP A 3 6.93 11.30 -13.43
N ASP A 4 6.28 12.29 -12.79
CA ASP A 4 4.95 12.18 -12.16
C ASP A 4 3.84 12.04 -13.23
N ASN A 5 4.10 11.27 -14.28
CA ASN A 5 3.19 11.10 -15.39
C ASN A 5 2.35 9.85 -15.19
N TRP A 6 1.43 9.93 -14.23
CA TRP A 6 0.52 8.85 -13.91
C TRP A 6 -0.92 9.38 -13.85
N ALA A 7 -1.83 8.61 -14.46
CA ALA A 7 -3.01 9.18 -15.12
C ALA A 7 -4.04 9.73 -14.11
N PRO A 8 -4.52 10.98 -14.28
CA PRO A 8 -5.64 11.47 -13.50
C PRO A 8 -6.96 10.89 -14.01
N TYR A 9 -7.85 10.55 -13.08
CA TYR A 9 -9.21 10.07 -13.38
C TYR A 9 -10.24 11.09 -12.91
N GLY A 10 -11.11 11.52 -13.82
CA GLY A 10 -12.19 12.45 -13.53
C GLY A 10 -13.43 11.74 -12.97
N THR A 11 -14.13 12.44 -12.09
CA THR A 11 -15.48 12.13 -11.59
C THR A 11 -16.33 13.38 -11.81
N ASP A 12 -17.63 13.23 -12.06
CA ASP A 12 -18.56 14.31 -12.36
C ASP A 12 -19.48 14.59 -11.16
N GLU A 13 -20.44 15.49 -11.34
CA GLU A 13 -21.36 15.93 -10.29
C GLU A 13 -22.43 14.88 -9.93
N GLU A 14 -22.43 13.72 -10.58
CA GLU A 14 -23.33 12.60 -10.27
C GLU A 14 -22.65 11.61 -9.31
N LYS A 15 -23.39 11.11 -8.32
CA LYS A 15 -22.86 10.06 -7.43
C LYS A 15 -22.88 8.70 -8.16
N GLU A 16 -21.85 8.44 -8.96
CA GLU A 16 -21.65 7.17 -9.67
C GLU A 16 -20.22 6.62 -9.41
N TYR A 17 -20.14 5.41 -8.85
CA TYR A 17 -18.87 4.74 -8.59
C TYR A 17 -18.26 4.18 -9.89
N ARG A 18 -16.98 4.47 -10.08
CA ARG A 18 -16.13 3.85 -11.10
C ARG A 18 -15.26 2.80 -10.43
N PHE A 19 -15.39 1.54 -10.83
CA PHE A 19 -14.72 0.41 -10.16
C PHE A 19 -13.40 0.00 -10.81
N ARG A 20 -12.48 -0.46 -9.98
CA ARG A 20 -11.13 -0.92 -10.34
C ARG A 20 -10.71 -2.08 -9.44
N ALA A 21 -9.92 -3.01 -9.98
CA ALA A 21 -9.35 -4.09 -9.19
C ALA A 21 -8.35 -3.56 -8.15
N ILE A 22 -8.34 -4.18 -6.97
CA ILE A 22 -7.34 -3.96 -5.93
C ILE A 22 -6.55 -5.25 -5.72
N LYS A 23 -5.23 -5.14 -5.66
CA LYS A 23 -4.35 -6.31 -5.54
C LYS A 23 -3.63 -6.40 -4.19
N GLY A 24 -3.64 -5.30 -3.44
CA GLY A 24 -3.07 -5.20 -2.09
C GLY A 24 -4.14 -5.24 -1.01
N LYS A 25 -3.68 -5.03 0.24
CA LYS A 25 -4.55 -4.80 1.42
C LYS A 25 -4.57 -3.34 1.86
N THR A 26 -4.00 -2.47 1.03
CA THR A 26 -4.01 -1.03 1.21
C THR A 26 -4.63 -0.41 -0.05
N LEU A 27 -4.91 0.88 -0.04
CA LEU A 27 -5.21 1.67 -1.20
C LEU A 27 -4.56 3.01 -0.92
N ARG A 28 -3.56 3.39 -1.72
CA ARG A 28 -2.96 4.73 -1.65
C ARG A 28 -3.45 5.54 -2.85
N PHE A 29 -3.97 6.73 -2.59
CA PHE A 29 -4.48 7.59 -3.66
C PHE A 29 -4.36 9.05 -3.29
N GLN A 30 -4.42 9.92 -4.30
CA GLN A 30 -4.56 11.34 -4.12
C GLN A 30 -5.83 11.82 -4.80
N VAL A 31 -6.51 12.79 -4.19
CA VAL A 31 -7.72 13.40 -4.74
C VAL A 31 -7.67 14.91 -4.63
N LYS A 32 -8.18 15.58 -5.64
CA LYS A 32 -8.44 17.02 -5.69
C LYS A 32 -9.92 17.23 -5.98
N THR A 33 -10.67 17.68 -4.97
CA THR A 33 -12.12 17.93 -5.05
C THR A 33 -12.55 18.89 -3.94
N ALA A 34 -13.64 19.63 -4.15
CA ALA A 34 -14.15 20.59 -3.17
C ALA A 34 -14.70 19.89 -1.91
N HIS A 35 -15.37 18.75 -2.07
CA HIS A 35 -15.96 17.95 -0.99
C HIS A 35 -16.37 16.55 -1.50
N ASP A 36 -16.83 15.69 -0.60
CA ASP A 36 -17.48 14.40 -0.87
C ASP A 36 -16.64 13.42 -1.70
N ALA A 37 -15.37 13.22 -1.35
CA ALA A 37 -14.56 12.15 -1.93
C ALA A 37 -15.03 10.78 -1.36
N HIS A 38 -15.50 9.88 -2.21
CA HIS A 38 -16.01 8.58 -1.81
C HIS A 38 -15.16 7.43 -2.36
N ILE A 39 -14.88 6.45 -1.49
CA ILE A 39 -14.33 5.15 -1.88
C ILE A 39 -15.31 4.05 -1.46
N ALA A 40 -15.57 3.10 -2.35
CA ALA A 40 -16.27 1.85 -2.03
C ALA A 40 -15.27 0.69 -2.06
N LEU A 41 -15.37 -0.27 -1.16
CA LEU A 41 -14.63 -1.55 -1.24
C LEU A 41 -15.65 -2.69 -1.43
N THR A 42 -15.43 -3.50 -2.47
CA THR A 42 -16.39 -4.51 -2.97
C THR A 42 -15.71 -5.82 -3.34
N SER A 43 -16.52 -6.88 -3.51
CA SER A 43 -16.06 -8.20 -3.98
C SER A 43 -16.11 -8.38 -5.50
N GLY A 44 -16.42 -7.32 -6.26
CA GLY A 44 -16.57 -7.40 -7.72
C GLY A 44 -16.51 -6.03 -8.39
N GLU A 45 -16.60 -6.01 -9.72
CA GLU A 45 -16.47 -4.83 -10.59
C GLU A 45 -17.67 -3.85 -10.52
N GLU A 46 -18.52 -4.00 -9.51
CA GLU A 46 -19.74 -3.22 -9.27
C GLU A 46 -20.04 -3.14 -7.77
N GLU A 47 -21.10 -2.42 -7.40
CA GLU A 47 -21.57 -2.41 -6.01
C GLU A 47 -22.02 -3.82 -5.58
N THR A 48 -21.49 -4.30 -4.45
CA THR A 48 -21.83 -5.61 -3.88
C THR A 48 -22.53 -5.49 -2.53
N ASP A 49 -23.14 -6.58 -2.05
CA ASP A 49 -23.57 -6.74 -0.66
C ASP A 49 -22.88 -7.98 -0.08
N PRO A 50 -21.95 -7.82 0.89
CA PRO A 50 -21.56 -6.58 1.57
C PRO A 50 -20.74 -5.59 0.71
N MET A 51 -20.72 -4.33 1.15
CA MET A 51 -19.76 -3.29 0.73
C MET A 51 -19.36 -2.42 1.93
N LEU A 52 -18.15 -1.87 1.89
CA LEU A 52 -17.70 -0.79 2.77
C LEU A 52 -17.65 0.51 1.98
N GLU A 53 -18.16 1.59 2.57
CA GLU A 53 -18.06 2.95 2.01
C GLU A 53 -17.19 3.80 2.94
N ILE A 54 -16.25 4.54 2.36
CA ILE A 54 -15.39 5.50 3.01
C ILE A 54 -15.69 6.87 2.42
N PHE A 55 -16.02 7.81 3.30
CA PHE A 55 -16.32 9.20 2.98
C PHE A 55 -15.17 10.06 3.51
N ILE A 56 -14.56 10.88 2.65
CA ILE A 56 -13.48 11.80 3.02
C ILE A 56 -13.90 13.22 2.68
N GLY A 57 -14.02 14.08 3.70
CA GLY A 57 -14.50 15.46 3.52
C GLY A 57 -15.91 15.51 2.94
N ALA A 58 -16.77 14.61 3.38
CA ALA A 58 -18.17 14.57 2.99
C ALA A 58 -19.03 15.53 3.82
N TRP A 59 -20.32 15.62 3.48
CA TRP A 59 -21.27 16.58 4.06
C TRP A 59 -20.79 18.01 3.86
N GLU A 60 -20.59 18.38 2.59
CA GLU A 60 -20.07 19.71 2.19
C GLU A 60 -18.69 20.02 2.81
N GLY A 61 -17.83 18.99 2.96
CA GLY A 61 -16.46 19.17 3.45
C GLY A 61 -16.30 19.08 4.97
N ALA A 62 -17.37 18.81 5.72
CA ALA A 62 -17.34 18.90 7.19
C ALA A 62 -16.75 17.67 7.89
N ALA A 63 -16.98 16.46 7.37
CA ALA A 63 -16.68 15.23 8.11
C ALA A 63 -16.27 14.06 7.21
N SER A 64 -15.57 13.10 7.79
CA SER A 64 -15.23 11.82 7.18
C SER A 64 -15.96 10.70 7.92
N ALA A 65 -16.31 9.62 7.23
CA ALA A 65 -16.98 8.48 7.85
C ALA A 65 -16.63 7.16 7.17
N ILE A 66 -16.88 6.05 7.88
CA ILE A 66 -16.91 4.70 7.32
C ILE A 66 -18.30 4.11 7.56
N ARG A 67 -18.86 3.46 6.55
CA ARG A 67 -20.19 2.85 6.57
C ARG A 67 -20.13 1.43 6.01
N PHE A 68 -21.00 0.56 6.51
CA PHE A 68 -21.13 -0.81 6.04
C PHE A 68 -22.54 -1.07 5.52
N LYS A 69 -22.66 -1.77 4.37
CA LYS A 69 -23.94 -2.14 3.73
C LYS A 69 -24.94 -0.98 3.58
N LYS A 70 -24.46 0.22 3.27
CA LYS A 70 -25.28 1.44 3.17
C LYS A 70 -26.13 1.73 4.44
N GLY A 71 -25.70 1.23 5.60
CA GLY A 71 -26.34 1.42 6.90
C GLY A 71 -25.97 2.75 7.60
N GLU A 72 -25.98 2.74 8.93
CA GLU A 72 -25.45 3.86 9.72
C GLU A 72 -23.91 3.92 9.66
N ASP A 73 -23.36 5.10 9.94
CA ASP A 73 -21.91 5.30 9.97
C ASP A 73 -21.32 4.50 11.16
N LEU A 74 -20.36 3.60 10.87
CA LEU A 74 -19.62 2.84 11.89
C LEU A 74 -18.69 3.76 12.70
N VAL A 75 -18.11 4.75 12.02
CA VAL A 75 -17.31 5.82 12.61
C VAL A 75 -17.52 7.08 11.78
N LYS A 76 -17.55 8.24 12.45
CA LYS A 76 -17.63 9.56 11.85
C LYS A 76 -16.79 10.55 12.64
N VAL A 77 -15.99 11.34 11.96
CA VAL A 77 -15.04 12.29 12.56
C VAL A 77 -15.14 13.62 11.82
N ASP A 78 -15.13 14.73 12.55
CA ASP A 78 -15.08 16.08 11.96
C ASP A 78 -13.71 16.29 11.30
N THR A 79 -13.72 16.60 10.01
CA THR A 79 -12.53 16.74 9.17
C THR A 79 -12.66 17.96 8.24
N PRO A 80 -12.92 19.16 8.79
CA PRO A 80 -13.04 20.36 7.98
C PRO A 80 -11.76 20.58 7.17
N ASP A 81 -11.93 21.07 5.95
CA ASP A 81 -10.85 21.38 5.03
C ASP A 81 -9.91 20.19 4.76
N ILE A 82 -10.37 18.94 4.84
CA ILE A 82 -9.52 17.77 4.58
C ILE A 82 -9.24 17.56 3.09
N VAL A 83 -10.20 17.86 2.23
CA VAL A 83 -10.06 17.90 0.76
C VAL A 83 -10.16 19.34 0.24
N THR A 84 -9.67 19.57 -0.96
CA THR A 84 -9.75 20.89 -1.63
C THR A 84 -9.65 20.74 -3.15
N GLU A 85 -10.22 21.68 -3.88
CA GLU A 85 -10.06 21.79 -5.34
C GLU A 85 -8.73 22.41 -5.78
N ALA A 86 -7.96 22.97 -4.84
CA ALA A 86 -6.72 23.69 -5.13
C ALA A 86 -5.53 22.78 -5.44
N GLU A 87 -5.44 21.61 -4.78
CA GLU A 87 -4.29 20.71 -4.84
C GLU A 87 -4.70 19.26 -4.62
N TYR A 88 -3.86 18.33 -5.08
CA TYR A 88 -4.00 16.92 -4.74
C TYR A 88 -3.61 16.71 -3.27
N ARG A 89 -4.43 15.95 -2.55
CA ARG A 89 -4.12 15.49 -1.19
C ARG A 89 -4.14 13.98 -1.14
N GLU A 90 -3.10 13.41 -0.53
CA GLU A 90 -2.91 11.97 -0.41
C GLU A 90 -3.68 11.41 0.78
N PHE A 91 -4.25 10.23 0.58
CA PHE A 91 -4.94 9.41 1.57
C PHE A 91 -4.58 7.95 1.40
N TRP A 92 -4.81 7.19 2.45
CA TRP A 92 -4.65 5.75 2.44
C TRP A 92 -5.83 5.06 3.12
N VAL A 93 -6.19 3.87 2.62
CA VAL A 93 -7.16 2.96 3.23
C VAL A 93 -6.50 1.61 3.38
N ALA A 94 -6.31 1.12 4.61
CA ALA A 94 -5.84 -0.25 4.88
C ALA A 94 -7.00 -1.10 5.39
N PHE A 95 -7.14 -2.31 4.87
CA PHE A 95 -8.25 -3.23 5.17
C PHE A 95 -7.77 -4.67 5.47
N ASP A 96 -6.59 -4.77 6.07
CA ASP A 96 -6.04 -6.02 6.59
C ASP A 96 -6.64 -6.38 7.97
N HIS A 97 -6.59 -7.66 8.32
CA HIS A 97 -6.92 -8.17 9.66
C HIS A 97 -8.35 -7.87 10.16
N ASP A 98 -9.33 -7.94 9.27
CA ASP A 98 -10.75 -7.72 9.58
C ASP A 98 -11.03 -6.32 10.17
N GLU A 99 -10.14 -5.36 9.92
CA GLU A 99 -10.23 -3.98 10.36
C GLU A 99 -10.04 -3.06 9.16
N ILE A 100 -10.77 -1.95 9.12
CA ILE A 100 -10.54 -0.88 8.17
C ILE A 100 -9.95 0.33 8.88
N ARG A 101 -8.92 0.92 8.27
CA ARG A 101 -8.20 2.10 8.73
C ARG A 101 -8.07 3.08 7.58
N VAL A 102 -8.33 4.34 7.84
CA VAL A 102 -8.24 5.43 6.86
C VAL A 102 -7.36 6.52 7.45
N GLY A 103 -6.48 7.08 6.64
CA GLY A 103 -5.58 8.15 7.08
C GLY A 103 -5.15 9.07 5.95
N LYS A 104 -4.41 10.11 6.32
CA LYS A 104 -3.84 11.10 5.40
C LYS A 104 -2.41 10.71 5.05
N GLY A 105 -1.98 11.02 3.82
CA GLY A 105 -0.61 10.78 3.39
C GLY A 105 0.40 11.56 4.24
N GLY A 106 1.48 10.88 4.62
CA GLY A 106 2.48 11.37 5.57
C GLY A 106 2.11 11.20 7.04
N GLU A 107 0.91 10.69 7.34
CA GLU A 107 0.44 10.41 8.69
C GLU A 107 0.14 8.91 8.83
N TRP A 108 0.82 8.23 9.77
CA TRP A 108 0.68 6.78 9.98
C TRP A 108 -0.36 6.39 11.02
N ASP A 109 -0.81 7.36 11.82
CA ASP A 109 -1.92 7.13 12.73
C ASP A 109 -3.22 7.40 11.96
N PRO A 110 -4.19 6.47 11.98
CA PRO A 110 -5.41 6.61 11.21
C PRO A 110 -6.29 7.73 11.77
N LEU A 111 -6.95 8.45 10.88
CA LEU A 111 -8.00 9.42 11.23
C LEU A 111 -9.35 8.73 11.51
N MET A 112 -9.58 7.55 10.93
CA MET A 112 -10.73 6.69 11.19
C MET A 112 -10.31 5.22 11.21
N MET A 113 -10.89 4.45 12.13
CA MET A 113 -10.65 3.03 12.26
C MET A 113 -11.91 2.34 12.83
N CYS A 114 -12.28 1.20 12.27
CA CYS A 114 -13.30 0.33 12.86
C CYS A 114 -13.12 -1.14 12.40
N PRO A 115 -13.58 -2.13 13.19
CA PRO A 115 -13.70 -3.51 12.73
C PRO A 115 -14.66 -3.61 11.54
N ILE A 116 -14.43 -4.57 10.64
CA ILE A 116 -15.34 -4.92 9.55
C ILE A 116 -16.41 -5.88 10.13
N PRO A 117 -17.71 -5.50 10.23
CA PRO A 117 -18.69 -6.28 10.97
C PRO A 117 -18.91 -7.71 10.45
N GLU A 118 -18.90 -7.87 9.12
CA GLU A 118 -18.92 -9.16 8.45
C GLU A 118 -17.77 -9.15 7.42
N PRO A 119 -16.57 -9.66 7.79
CA PRO A 119 -15.42 -9.67 6.89
C PRO A 119 -15.74 -10.40 5.59
N PHE A 120 -15.32 -9.80 4.48
CA PHE A 120 -15.56 -10.30 3.14
C PHE A 120 -14.34 -10.10 2.25
N GLU A 121 -14.27 -10.82 1.16
CA GLU A 121 -13.16 -10.68 0.21
C GLU A 121 -13.28 -9.36 -0.55
N ILE A 122 -12.33 -8.46 -0.32
CA ILE A 122 -12.23 -7.19 -1.04
C ILE A 122 -11.31 -7.40 -2.23
N THR A 123 -11.87 -7.30 -3.43
CA THR A 123 -11.17 -7.50 -4.71
C THR A 123 -11.19 -6.27 -5.59
N HIS A 124 -12.05 -5.29 -5.28
CA HIS A 124 -12.22 -4.06 -6.04
C HIS A 124 -12.41 -2.86 -5.12
N PHE A 125 -12.04 -1.69 -5.64
CA PHE A 125 -12.45 -0.41 -5.09
C PHE A 125 -13.23 0.40 -6.13
N GLY A 126 -14.27 1.09 -5.68
CA GLY A 126 -14.98 2.13 -6.42
C GLY A 126 -14.51 3.51 -5.97
N TYR A 127 -14.44 4.47 -6.87
CA TYR A 127 -14.22 5.88 -6.53
C TYR A 127 -15.30 6.76 -7.16
N SER A 128 -15.77 7.76 -6.42
CA SER A 128 -16.73 8.75 -6.89
C SER A 128 -16.58 10.06 -6.12
N THR A 129 -17.12 11.14 -6.66
CA THR A 129 -17.51 12.30 -5.87
C THR A 129 -18.98 12.21 -5.48
N GLY A 130 -19.40 13.01 -4.49
CA GLY A 130 -20.80 13.21 -4.14
C GLY A 130 -21.52 14.17 -5.10
N TRP A 131 -22.82 14.32 -4.89
CA TRP A 131 -23.66 15.22 -5.69
C TRP A 131 -23.14 16.66 -5.64
N GLY A 132 -22.91 17.27 -6.80
CA GLY A 132 -22.43 18.65 -6.91
C GLY A 132 -20.93 18.84 -6.68
N ALA A 133 -20.15 17.75 -6.53
CA ALA A 133 -18.69 17.80 -6.50
C ALA A 133 -18.10 17.14 -7.74
N VAL A 134 -17.01 17.72 -8.26
CA VAL A 134 -16.16 17.13 -9.31
C VAL A 134 -14.82 16.80 -8.68
N GLY A 135 -14.26 15.65 -9.03
CA GLY A 135 -13.01 15.16 -8.44
C GLY A 135 -12.01 14.67 -9.48
N TRP A 136 -10.74 14.92 -9.21
CA TRP A 136 -9.62 14.36 -9.95
C TRP A 136 -8.82 13.43 -9.05
N TRP A 137 -8.60 12.20 -9.50
CA TRP A 137 -8.06 11.11 -8.69
C TRP A 137 -6.79 10.52 -9.30
N GLN A 138 -5.86 10.07 -8.45
CA GLN A 138 -4.66 9.32 -8.85
C GLN A 138 -4.44 8.15 -7.84
N PHE A 139 -4.30 6.91 -8.30
CA PHE A 139 -4.07 5.66 -7.49
C PHE A 139 -2.65 5.05 -7.51
N HIS A 140 -1.87 5.13 -6.42
CA HIS A 140 -0.41 4.90 -6.42
C HIS A 140 0.03 3.53 -6.96
N SER A 141 -0.87 2.53 -6.98
CA SER A 141 -0.65 1.21 -7.57
C SER A 141 -0.32 1.21 -9.07
N GLU A 142 -0.54 2.33 -9.77
CA GLU A 142 -0.17 2.50 -11.19
C GLU A 142 1.28 2.96 -11.41
N ARG A 143 1.98 3.34 -10.34
CA ARG A 143 3.37 3.81 -10.42
C ARG A 143 4.31 2.65 -10.71
N HIS A 144 5.25 2.92 -11.62
CA HIS A 144 6.32 2.01 -11.99
C HIS A 144 7.65 2.56 -11.50
N PHE A 145 8.45 1.71 -10.89
CA PHE A 145 9.70 2.09 -10.28
C PHE A 145 10.85 1.30 -10.89
N ASN A 146 12.04 1.90 -10.89
CA ASN A 146 13.25 1.23 -11.35
C ASN A 146 14.34 1.40 -10.31
N SER A 147 15.19 0.38 -10.17
CA SER A 147 16.45 0.45 -9.43
C SER A 147 17.61 0.14 -10.37
N GLY A 148 18.72 0.85 -10.18
CA GLY A 148 19.94 0.64 -10.95
C GLY A 148 20.79 -0.49 -10.40
N ASP A 149 21.88 -0.76 -11.11
CA ASP A 149 23.00 -1.58 -10.64
C ASP A 149 23.79 -0.80 -9.57
N THR A 150 23.18 -0.65 -8.40
CA THR A 150 23.75 0.06 -7.26
C THR A 150 22.96 -0.27 -5.99
N LEU A 151 23.66 -0.47 -4.89
CA LEU A 151 23.05 -0.59 -3.56
C LEU A 151 22.68 0.79 -2.99
N THR A 152 21.79 1.50 -3.69
CA THR A 152 21.22 2.76 -3.24
C THR A 152 19.70 2.60 -3.14
N TYR A 153 19.19 2.65 -1.91
CA TYR A 153 17.75 2.53 -1.66
C TYR A 153 17.00 3.77 -2.12
N ASN A 154 15.84 3.52 -2.75
CA ASN A 154 14.80 4.51 -2.96
C ASN A 154 13.67 4.21 -1.97
N PHE A 155 13.02 5.24 -1.44
CA PHE A 155 12.05 5.07 -0.35
C PHE A 155 10.64 5.48 -0.76
N GLU A 156 9.66 4.69 -0.33
CA GLU A 156 8.24 4.96 -0.49
C GLU A 156 7.51 4.78 0.85
N PRO A 157 6.54 5.64 1.19
CA PRO A 157 5.70 5.44 2.37
C PRO A 157 4.95 4.11 2.32
N VAL A 158 4.84 3.44 3.46
CA VAL A 158 3.98 2.26 3.62
C VAL A 158 2.98 2.51 4.74
N TYR A 159 1.73 2.14 4.48
CA TYR A 159 0.63 2.20 5.45
C TYR A 159 0.05 0.79 5.61
N GLY A 160 -0.52 0.52 6.78
CA GLY A 160 -0.80 -0.85 7.21
C GLY A 160 0.47 -1.60 7.60
N ASP A 161 0.36 -2.91 7.74
CA ASP A 161 1.44 -3.80 8.15
C ASP A 161 1.79 -4.85 7.09
N THR A 162 1.17 -4.75 5.91
CA THR A 162 1.35 -5.66 4.78
C THR A 162 1.36 -4.87 3.47
N PHE A 163 2.30 -5.19 2.59
CA PHE A 163 2.33 -4.68 1.21
C PHE A 163 2.69 -5.78 0.23
N ASN A 164 2.17 -5.65 -0.98
CA ASN A 164 2.47 -6.52 -2.10
C ASN A 164 3.31 -5.75 -3.11
N PHE A 165 4.19 -6.47 -3.81
CA PHE A 165 4.95 -5.89 -4.90
C PHE A 165 5.31 -6.94 -5.93
N SER A 166 5.59 -6.49 -7.14
CA SER A 166 6.22 -7.30 -8.16
C SER A 166 7.58 -6.74 -8.53
N VAL A 167 8.54 -7.62 -8.82
CA VAL A 167 9.85 -7.23 -9.32
C VAL A 167 10.31 -8.16 -10.44
N ALA A 168 10.83 -7.57 -11.51
CA ALA A 168 11.60 -8.26 -12.56
C ALA A 168 13.07 -7.87 -12.43
N CYS A 169 13.91 -8.81 -12.01
CA CYS A 169 15.36 -8.67 -11.87
C CYS A 169 16.04 -10.04 -11.86
N SER A 170 17.34 -10.11 -12.13
CA SER A 170 18.08 -11.38 -12.18
C SER A 170 18.42 -11.95 -10.80
N ASN A 171 18.67 -11.08 -9.82
CA ASN A 171 19.13 -11.40 -8.48
C ASN A 171 19.08 -10.15 -7.58
N ASP A 172 19.29 -10.35 -6.29
CA ASP A 172 19.48 -9.32 -5.27
C ASP A 172 18.38 -8.24 -5.26
N ALA A 173 17.11 -8.66 -5.24
CA ALA A 173 16.01 -7.76 -4.91
C ALA A 173 16.08 -7.44 -3.41
N HIS A 174 16.40 -6.18 -3.09
CA HIS A 174 16.48 -5.71 -1.72
C HIS A 174 15.24 -4.90 -1.38
N VAL A 175 14.61 -5.25 -0.27
CA VAL A 175 13.57 -4.46 0.36
C VAL A 175 14.03 -4.09 1.76
N ALA A 176 14.04 -2.80 2.08
CA ALA A 176 14.31 -2.31 3.42
C ALA A 176 12.99 -1.90 4.09
N LEU A 177 12.90 -2.08 5.41
CA LEU A 177 11.82 -1.52 6.22
C LEU A 177 12.44 -0.54 7.21
N THR A 178 12.07 0.73 7.09
CA THR A 178 12.70 1.85 7.82
C THR A 178 11.67 2.69 8.55
N SER A 179 12.16 3.53 9.46
CA SER A 179 11.34 4.49 10.23
C SER A 179 11.31 5.90 9.63
N GLY A 180 11.86 6.09 8.43
CA GLY A 180 11.90 7.34 7.67
C GLY A 180 12.17 7.12 6.19
N ALA A 181 12.13 8.19 5.38
CA ALA A 181 12.36 8.16 3.93
C ALA A 181 13.86 8.07 3.57
N GLU A 182 14.62 7.37 4.41
CA GLU A 182 16.06 7.20 4.35
C GLU A 182 16.46 5.88 5.02
N GLU A 183 17.72 5.48 4.86
CA GLU A 183 18.28 4.38 5.66
C GLU A 183 18.30 4.78 7.14
N THR A 184 17.63 3.99 7.99
CA THR A 184 17.59 4.21 9.43
C THR A 184 18.43 3.18 10.19
N THR A 185 18.75 3.47 11.44
CA THR A 185 19.27 2.46 12.38
C THR A 185 18.39 2.49 13.63
N PRO A 186 17.63 1.43 13.92
CA PRO A 186 17.62 0.15 13.22
C PRO A 186 16.88 0.17 11.85
N MET A 187 17.17 -0.81 11.00
CA MET A 187 16.42 -1.12 9.77
C MET A 187 16.34 -2.64 9.56
N TYR A 188 15.26 -3.12 8.96
CA TYR A 188 15.19 -4.50 8.49
C TYR A 188 15.58 -4.53 7.01
N GLU A 189 16.44 -5.46 6.62
CA GLU A 189 16.81 -5.68 5.23
C GLU A 189 16.36 -7.07 4.80
N LEU A 190 15.56 -7.12 3.75
CA LEU A 190 15.02 -8.33 3.15
C LEU A 190 15.73 -8.53 1.82
N PHE A 191 16.52 -9.59 1.74
CA PHE A 191 17.18 -10.04 0.52
C PHE A 191 16.30 -11.13 -0.10
N ILE A 192 15.86 -10.92 -1.33
CA ILE A 192 15.14 -11.92 -2.11
C ILE A 192 16.02 -12.27 -3.31
N GLY A 193 16.33 -13.56 -3.47
CA GLY A 193 17.20 -14.03 -4.54
C GLY A 193 18.61 -13.44 -4.53
N GLY A 194 19.21 -13.31 -3.34
CA GLY A 194 20.63 -13.00 -3.22
C GLY A 194 21.54 -14.22 -3.41
N TRP A 195 22.85 -13.99 -3.34
CA TRP A 195 23.88 -15.03 -3.59
C TRP A 195 23.66 -15.72 -4.92
N GLU A 196 23.68 -14.95 -6.01
CA GLU A 196 23.42 -15.46 -7.38
C GLU A 196 22.02 -16.10 -7.51
N ASN A 197 21.01 -15.49 -6.90
CA ASN A 197 19.60 -15.98 -6.93
C ASN A 197 19.37 -17.31 -6.21
N GLN A 198 20.23 -17.68 -5.25
CA GLN A 198 20.15 -18.96 -4.55
C GLN A 198 19.52 -18.88 -3.16
N HIS A 199 19.52 -17.70 -2.54
CA HIS A 199 19.07 -17.56 -1.15
C HIS A 199 18.28 -16.28 -0.91
N SER A 200 17.43 -16.32 0.10
CA SER A 200 16.77 -15.15 0.66
C SER A 200 17.13 -15.01 2.14
N ALA A 201 17.22 -13.79 2.63
CA ALA A 201 17.62 -13.53 4.02
C ALA A 201 16.91 -12.30 4.62
N ILE A 202 16.78 -12.28 5.94
CA ILE A 202 16.44 -11.08 6.71
C ILE A 202 17.66 -10.70 7.54
N ARG A 203 18.08 -9.44 7.47
CA ARG A 203 19.12 -8.84 8.31
C ARG A 203 18.57 -7.70 9.15
N LEU A 204 19.26 -7.45 10.25
CA LEU A 204 19.04 -6.28 11.09
C LEU A 204 20.23 -5.33 10.95
N SER A 205 19.99 -4.10 10.48
CA SER A 205 20.96 -2.99 10.43
C SER A 205 22.33 -3.32 9.81
N LYS A 206 22.35 -3.97 8.65
CA LYS A 206 23.57 -4.42 7.95
C LYS A 206 24.45 -5.39 8.74
N GLY A 207 23.87 -6.05 9.75
CA GLY A 207 24.51 -7.10 10.54
C GLY A 207 24.45 -8.48 9.90
N ASP A 208 24.55 -9.52 10.73
CA ASP A 208 24.43 -10.92 10.30
C ASP A 208 23.00 -11.26 9.82
N ASP A 209 22.89 -12.37 9.07
CA ASP A 209 21.59 -12.92 8.66
C ASP A 209 20.84 -13.43 9.91
N MET A 210 19.70 -12.82 10.23
CA MET A 210 18.79 -13.28 11.30
C MET A 210 18.08 -14.57 10.88
N ILE A 211 17.79 -14.69 9.60
CA ILE A 211 17.37 -15.92 8.93
C ILE A 211 17.90 -15.90 7.50
N LYS A 212 18.25 -17.09 7.00
CA LYS A 212 18.62 -17.33 5.60
C LYS A 212 17.99 -18.64 5.14
N VAL A 213 17.36 -18.62 3.97
CA VAL A 213 16.63 -19.75 3.39
C VAL A 213 17.12 -20.00 1.96
N GLU A 214 17.18 -21.25 1.53
CA GLU A 214 17.40 -21.62 0.13
C GLU A 214 16.17 -21.29 -0.71
N THR A 215 16.36 -20.45 -1.72
CA THR A 215 15.30 -20.00 -2.64
C THR A 215 15.87 -19.93 -4.05
N PRO A 216 16.31 -21.06 -4.62
CA PRO A 216 16.95 -21.08 -5.93
C PRO A 216 15.98 -20.58 -7.01
N ASP A 217 16.49 -19.75 -7.91
CA ASP A 217 15.76 -19.20 -9.05
C ASP A 217 14.46 -18.46 -8.64
N ILE A 218 14.45 -17.81 -7.46
CA ILE A 218 13.26 -17.10 -6.94
C ILE A 218 12.96 -15.83 -7.72
N LEU A 219 13.96 -15.17 -8.30
CA LEU A 219 13.84 -14.01 -9.18
C LEU A 219 14.00 -14.39 -10.66
N CYS A 220 13.47 -13.55 -11.54
CA CYS A 220 13.64 -13.66 -12.99
C CYS A 220 13.59 -12.27 -13.64
N CYS A 221 14.49 -11.99 -14.57
CA CYS A 221 14.56 -10.68 -15.24
C CYS A 221 13.53 -10.51 -16.37
N ASP A 222 13.00 -11.63 -16.89
CA ASP A 222 12.10 -11.66 -18.05
C ASP A 222 10.62 -11.63 -17.65
N GLU A 223 10.29 -11.79 -16.37
CA GLU A 223 8.94 -11.78 -15.85
C GLU A 223 8.83 -11.05 -14.50
N ASP A 224 7.69 -10.40 -14.28
CA ASP A 224 7.37 -9.83 -12.97
C ASP A 224 7.06 -10.96 -11.98
N ARG A 225 7.87 -11.09 -10.93
CA ARG A 225 7.59 -12.02 -9.83
C ARG A 225 6.99 -11.29 -8.64
N LYS A 226 5.94 -11.87 -8.08
CA LYS A 226 5.07 -11.21 -7.11
C LYS A 226 5.27 -11.76 -5.71
N PHE A 227 5.42 -10.85 -4.76
CA PHE A 227 5.72 -11.13 -3.37
C PHE A 227 4.85 -10.28 -2.45
N TYR A 228 4.71 -10.73 -1.22
CA TYR A 228 4.21 -9.92 -0.11
C TYR A 228 5.21 -9.87 1.02
N VAL A 229 5.13 -8.79 1.80
CA VAL A 229 5.83 -8.64 3.07
C VAL A 229 4.81 -8.20 4.11
N THR A 230 4.79 -8.90 5.24
CA THR A 230 4.06 -8.49 6.45
C THR A 230 5.06 -8.20 7.56
N PHE A 231 4.85 -7.17 8.37
CA PHE A 231 5.75 -6.75 9.46
C PHE A 231 5.00 -6.45 10.77
N ARG A 232 3.93 -7.20 11.02
CA ARG A 232 3.01 -6.98 12.14
C ARG A 232 3.57 -7.45 13.48
N ASN A 233 3.44 -6.62 14.52
CA ASN A 233 3.81 -6.95 15.90
C ASN A 233 5.24 -7.53 16.03
N GLY A 234 6.18 -6.97 15.25
CA GLY A 234 7.57 -7.43 15.21
C GLY A 234 7.81 -8.72 14.43
N ARG A 235 6.77 -9.39 13.93
CA ARG A 235 6.92 -10.55 13.05
C ARG A 235 6.97 -10.10 11.59
N ILE A 236 8.12 -10.34 10.97
CA ILE A 236 8.36 -10.10 9.56
C ILE A 236 8.22 -11.43 8.81
N THR A 237 7.40 -11.46 7.78
CA THR A 237 7.27 -12.61 6.89
C THR A 237 7.30 -12.18 5.43
N VAL A 238 7.92 -13.00 4.59
CA VAL A 238 8.03 -12.80 3.15
C VAL A 238 7.54 -14.07 2.45
N GLY A 239 6.69 -13.90 1.44
CA GLY A 239 6.13 -15.00 0.67
C GLY A 239 5.87 -14.61 -0.79
N TYR A 240 5.61 -15.61 -1.63
CA TYR A 240 4.98 -15.36 -2.93
C TYR A 240 3.54 -14.88 -2.71
N GLN A 241 3.02 -14.05 -3.60
CA GLN A 241 1.60 -13.67 -3.54
C GLN A 241 0.70 -14.92 -3.49
N ASP A 242 -0.31 -14.90 -2.62
CA ASP A 242 -1.28 -16.00 -2.41
C ASP A 242 -0.66 -17.34 -1.96
N SER A 243 0.52 -17.31 -1.31
CA SER A 243 1.22 -18.51 -0.81
C SER A 243 1.66 -18.37 0.66
N ASP A 244 1.95 -19.50 1.29
CA ASP A 244 2.59 -19.51 2.60
C ASP A 244 3.97 -18.79 2.57
N PRO A 245 4.37 -18.14 3.67
CA PRO A 245 5.65 -17.42 3.71
C PRO A 245 6.82 -18.41 3.63
N PHE A 246 7.80 -18.11 2.76
CA PHE A 246 9.03 -18.90 2.65
C PHE A 246 10.12 -18.42 3.63
N MET A 247 9.96 -17.21 4.17
CA MET A 247 10.91 -16.60 5.10
C MET A 247 10.17 -15.84 6.20
N GLY A 248 10.63 -15.97 7.43
CA GLY A 248 10.06 -15.20 8.53
C GLY A 248 10.94 -15.15 9.76
N TRP A 249 10.91 -14.01 10.44
CA TRP A 249 11.66 -13.75 11.66
C TRP A 249 10.85 -12.84 12.58
N THR A 250 11.08 -12.94 13.89
CA THR A 250 10.39 -12.12 14.89
C THR A 250 11.41 -11.34 15.67
N ASP A 251 11.33 -10.01 15.57
CA ASP A 251 12.17 -9.10 16.33
C ASP A 251 11.70 -9.05 17.80
N PRO A 252 12.57 -9.30 18.79
CA PRO A 252 12.25 -9.09 20.20
C PRO A 252 12.02 -7.61 20.58
N GLU A 253 12.55 -6.64 19.84
CA GLU A 253 12.50 -5.21 20.13
C GLU A 253 12.00 -4.39 18.91
N PRO A 254 10.76 -4.63 18.43
CA PRO A 254 10.29 -4.06 17.19
C PRO A 254 10.04 -2.54 17.28
N TRP A 255 10.21 -1.85 16.17
CA TRP A 255 9.88 -0.43 15.99
C TRP A 255 8.81 -0.21 14.92
N LYS A 256 8.24 1.00 14.89
CA LYS A 256 7.27 1.42 13.88
C LYS A 256 7.97 1.57 12.53
N VAL A 257 7.61 0.72 11.57
CA VAL A 257 7.97 0.87 10.16
C VAL A 257 7.04 1.90 9.52
N THR A 258 7.61 2.81 8.75
CA THR A 258 6.89 3.90 8.08
C THR A 258 7.17 3.95 6.59
N HIS A 259 8.32 3.44 6.16
CA HIS A 259 8.72 3.43 4.76
C HIS A 259 9.28 2.07 4.36
N ILE A 260 9.13 1.77 3.07
CA ILE A 260 9.86 0.71 2.40
C ILE A 260 10.99 1.35 1.60
N GLY A 261 12.17 0.76 1.69
CA GLY A 261 13.25 1.00 0.75
C GLY A 261 13.26 -0.08 -0.31
N TYR A 262 13.58 0.24 -1.56
CA TYR A 262 13.82 -0.75 -2.61
C TYR A 262 15.08 -0.43 -3.41
N SER A 263 15.82 -1.48 -3.75
CA SER A 263 17.00 -1.42 -4.61
C SER A 263 17.30 -2.80 -5.20
N THR A 264 18.15 -2.84 -6.22
CA THR A 264 18.80 -4.06 -6.68
C THR A 264 20.28 -4.03 -6.30
N GLY A 265 20.85 -5.17 -5.92
CA GLY A 265 22.27 -5.29 -5.63
C GLY A 265 23.17 -5.07 -6.86
N TRP A 266 24.49 -5.07 -6.64
CA TRP A 266 25.46 -4.95 -7.71
C TRP A 266 25.35 -6.13 -8.69
N GLY A 267 25.34 -5.86 -9.99
CA GLY A 267 25.12 -6.82 -11.06
C GLY A 267 23.67 -7.01 -11.49
N ALA A 268 22.70 -6.30 -10.89
CA ALA A 268 21.29 -6.40 -11.25
C ALA A 268 20.61 -5.03 -11.40
N THR A 269 19.61 -4.97 -12.28
CA THR A 269 18.64 -3.86 -12.34
C THR A 269 17.25 -4.40 -12.07
N GLY A 270 16.38 -3.58 -11.50
CA GLY A 270 15.04 -4.01 -11.11
C GLY A 270 13.96 -3.11 -11.65
N LYS A 271 12.89 -3.72 -12.17
CA LYS A 271 11.62 -3.05 -12.47
C LYS A 271 10.63 -3.45 -11.39
N TRP A 272 10.10 -2.49 -10.66
CA TRP A 272 9.27 -2.72 -9.49
C TRP A 272 7.88 -2.11 -9.68
N LYS A 273 6.87 -2.77 -9.12
CA LYS A 273 5.51 -2.25 -8.96
C LYS A 273 5.06 -2.54 -7.55
N PHE A 274 4.62 -1.52 -6.83
CA PHE A 274 4.04 -1.70 -5.51
C PHE A 274 2.52 -1.75 -5.66
N GLU A 275 1.94 -2.86 -5.23
CA GLU A 275 0.50 -3.08 -5.22
C GLU A 275 -0.01 -2.64 -3.85
N TYR A 276 -0.06 -1.31 -3.66
CA TYR A 276 -0.68 -0.68 -2.48
C TYR A 276 -2.16 -0.96 -2.50
#